data_AF-A0A3N5QEE3-F1
#
_entry.id   AF-A0A3N5QEE3-F1
#
_cell.length_a   1.000
_cell.length_b   1.000
_cell.length_c   1.000
_cell.angle_alpha   90.00
_cell.angle_beta   90.00
_cell.angle_gamma   90.00
#
_symmetry.space_group_name_H-M   'P 1'
#
loop_
_entity.id
_entity.type
_entity.pdbx_description
1 polymer ?
#
loop_
_entity_poly.entity_id
_entity_poly.type
_entity_poly.pdbx_seq_one_letter_code
_entity_poly.pdbx_strand_id
1 'polypeptide(L)' 'MKSNPVGWFEIYVQDMPRAKAFYEAVFQGDLEELKNPDANEFSEMEMWAFPLNMERAG' A
#
# COMPACT_ATOMS: atom_id res chain seq x y z
N MET A 1 -2.99 -1.24 -26.19
CA MET A 1 -2.93 -0.51 -24.89
C MET A 1 -1.53 -0.75 -24.34
N LYS A 2 -0.79 0.28 -23.90
CA LYS A 2 0.53 0.10 -23.28
C LYS A 2 0.31 -0.24 -21.80
N SER A 3 0.74 -1.43 -21.36
CA SER A 3 0.73 -1.81 -19.95
C SER A 3 1.70 -0.92 -19.18
N ASN A 4 1.33 -0.48 -17.98
CA ASN A 4 2.29 0.12 -17.07
C ASN A 4 3.33 -0.95 -16.69
N PRO A 5 4.64 -0.71 -16.90
CA PRO A 5 5.67 -1.66 -16.50
C PRO A 5 5.87 -1.68 -14.98
N VAL A 6 5.35 -0.69 -14.25
CA VAL A 6 5.40 -0.62 -12.78
C VAL A 6 4.13 -1.27 -12.23
N GLY A 7 4.27 -2.47 -11.67
CA GLY A 7 3.14 -3.23 -11.11
C GLY A 7 2.85 -2.89 -9.65
N TRP A 8 3.81 -3.16 -8.76
CA TRP A 8 3.70 -2.94 -7.32
C TRP A 8 5.07 -2.55 -6.76
N PHE A 9 5.08 -1.66 -5.78
CA PHE A 9 6.27 -1.34 -4.99
C PHE A 9 5.85 -0.96 -3.57
N GLU A 10 6.77 -1.12 -2.64
CA GLU A 10 6.56 -0.87 -1.23
C GLU A 10 7.49 0.23 -0.75
N ILE A 11 6.99 1.06 0.16
CA ILE A 11 7.77 2.10 0.81
C ILE A 11 7.70 1.84 2.31
N TYR A 12 8.82 1.41 2.89
CA TYR A 12 8.95 1.26 4.33
C TYR A 12 9.00 2.64 5.00
N VAL A 13 8.18 2.82 6.02
CA VAL A 13 8.05 4.07 6.76
C VAL A 13 8.20 3.80 8.25
N GLN A 14 8.80 4.74 8.97
CA GLN A 14 9.01 4.63 10.41
C GLN A 14 7.79 5.11 11.22
N ASP A 15 6.97 6.00 10.64
CA ASP A 15 5.81 6.64 11.26
C ASP A 15 4.60 6.46 10.35
N MET A 16 3.80 5.42 10.65
CA MET A 16 2.64 5.03 9.84
C MET A 16 1.53 6.09 9.86
N PRO A 17 1.12 6.67 11.01
CA PRO A 17 0.12 7.74 11.03
C PRO A 17 0.49 8.94 10.16
N ARG A 18 1.74 9.39 10.20
CA ARG A 18 2.22 10.48 9.34
C ARG A 18 2.21 10.09 7.87
N ALA A 19 2.68 8.89 7.54
CA ALA A 19 2.75 8.42 6.17
C ALA A 19 1.35 8.32 5.54
N LYS A 20 0.37 7.75 6.28
CA LYS A 20 -1.01 7.66 5.83
C LYS A 20 -1.59 9.04 5.50
N ALA A 21 -1.54 9.96 6.48
CA ALA A 21 -2.07 11.31 6.29
C ALA A 21 -1.44 12.04 5.09
N PHE A 22 -0.13 11.86 4.87
CA PHE A 22 0.55 12.45 3.72
C PHE A 22 0.08 11.86 2.39
N TYR A 23 0.09 10.52 2.26
CA TYR A 23 -0.24 9.88 1.00
C TYR A 23 -1.72 10.01 0.65
N GLU A 24 -2.62 9.90 1.63
CA GLU A 24 -4.06 10.12 1.43
C GLU A 24 -4.35 11.56 0.96
N ALA A 25 -3.65 12.56 1.54
CA ALA A 25 -3.80 13.95 1.12
C ALA A 25 -3.22 14.22 -0.29
N VAL A 26 -2.08 13.62 -0.63
CA VAL A 26 -1.41 13.82 -1.94
C VAL A 26 -2.18 13.14 -3.07
N PHE A 27 -2.62 11.90 -2.86
CA PHE A 27 -3.27 11.09 -3.89
C PHE A 27 -4.80 11.15 -3.86
N GLN A 28 -5.38 11.82 -2.86
CA GLN A 28 -6.82 12.02 -2.71
C GLN A 28 -7.59 10.69 -2.71
N GLY A 29 -7.08 9.71 -1.97
CA GLY A 29 -7.70 8.40 -1.77
C GLY A 29 -7.40 7.87 -0.38
N ASP A 30 -8.16 6.86 0.06
CA ASP A 30 -8.01 6.28 1.40
C ASP A 30 -7.13 5.02 1.34
N LEU A 31 -6.25 4.85 2.31
CA LEU A 31 -5.46 3.62 2.46
C LEU A 31 -6.26 2.57 3.22
N GLU A 32 -6.24 1.34 2.71
CA GLU A 32 -6.83 0.18 3.36
C GLU A 32 -5.76 -0.68 4.03
N GLU A 33 -6.09 -1.26 5.18
CA GLU A 33 -5.20 -2.17 5.89
C GLU A 33 -5.05 -3.47 5.08
N LEU A 34 -3.80 -3.82 4.77
CA LEU A 34 -3.48 -5.05 4.09
C LEU A 34 -3.08 -6.10 5.12
N LYS A 35 -3.78 -7.24 5.10
CA LYS A 35 -3.41 -8.36 5.97
C LYS A 35 -2.00 -8.85 5.61
N ASN A 36 -1.11 -8.85 6.60
CA ASN A 36 0.23 -9.39 6.43
C ASN A 36 0.15 -10.92 6.13
N PRO A 37 0.61 -11.38 4.96
CA PRO A 37 0.59 -12.80 4.61
C PRO A 37 1.57 -13.65 5.45
N ASP A 38 2.63 -13.05 5.98
CA ASP A 38 3.65 -13.69 6.83
C ASP A 38 3.50 -13.30 8.30
N ALA A 39 2.26 -13.34 8.79
CA ALA A 39 1.92 -13.01 10.18
C ALA A 39 2.66 -13.85 11.24
N ASN A 40 3.28 -14.98 10.87
CA ASN A 40 4.05 -15.83 11.78
C ASN A 40 5.50 -15.36 11.98
N GLU A 41 6.11 -14.71 10.99
CA GLU A 41 7.50 -14.21 11.08
C GLU A 41 7.55 -12.69 11.35
N PHE A 42 6.53 -11.95 10.92
CA PHE A 42 6.46 -10.50 11.04
C PHE A 42 5.12 -10.04 11.64
N SER A 43 4.73 -10.62 12.77
CA SER A 43 3.43 -10.39 13.41
C SER A 43 3.11 -8.93 13.75
N GLU A 44 4.13 -8.08 13.86
CA GLU A 44 3.99 -6.65 14.21
C GLU A 44 4.06 -5.71 12.99
N MET A 45 4.23 -6.24 11.77
CA MET A 45 4.36 -5.40 10.58
C MET A 45 2.99 -4.90 10.12
N GLU A 46 2.78 -3.58 10.23
CA GLU A 46 1.63 -2.89 9.65
C GLU A 46 1.83 -2.67 8.14
N MET A 47 0.86 -3.09 7.34
CA MET A 47 0.86 -2.88 5.89
C MET A 47 -0.41 -2.14 5.47
N TRP A 48 -0.24 -1.11 4.64
CA TRP A 48 -1.33 -0.28 4.12
C TRP A 48 -1.15 -0.08 2.63
N ALA A 49 -2.24 -0.14 1.88
CA ALA A 49 -2.22 -0.01 0.43
C ALA A 49 -3.43 0.75 -0.09
N PHE A 50 -3.27 1.44 -1.22
CA PHE A 50 -4.42 1.97 -1.93
C PHE A 50 -5.22 0.82 -2.56
N PRO A 51 -6.56 0.95 -2.69
CA PRO A 51 -7.38 -0.06 -3.33
C PRO A 51 -6.85 -0.37 -4.73
N LEU A 52 -6.43 -1.62 -4.94
CA LEU A 52 -5.93 -2.07 -6.23
C LEU A 52 -7.03 -2.85 -6.95
N ASN A 53 -7.29 -2.52 -8.21
CA ASN A 53 -8.13 -3.37 -9.05
C ASN A 53 -7.29 -4.55 -9.54
N MET A 54 -7.48 -5.75 -9.00
CA MET A 54 -6.71 -6.94 -9.41
C MET A 54 -6.92 -7.33 -10.89
N GLU A 55 -7.97 -6.82 -11.56
CA GLU A 55 -8.23 -7.03 -13.00
C GLU A 55 -7.54 -5.98 -13.89
N ARG A 56 -7.00 -4.92 -13.29
CA ARG A 56 -6.18 -3.91 -13.97
C ARG A 56 -4.89 -3.69 -13.19
N ALA A 57 -3.80 -4.22 -13.74
CA ALA A 57 -2.49 -3.62 -13.46
C ALA A 57 -2.60 -2.10 -13.75
N GLY A 58 -2.03 -1.27 -12.87
CA GLY A 58 -2.11 0.18 -12.94
C GLY A 58 -1.45 0.79 -14.16
#